data_AF-A0A9E0VFD2-F1
#
_entry.id   AF-A0A9E0VFD2-F1
#
_cell.length_a   1.000
_cell.length_b   1.000
_cell.length_c   1.000
_cell.angle_alpha   90.00
_cell.angle_beta   90.00
_cell.angle_gamma   90.00
#
_symmetry.space_group_name_H-M   'P 1'
#
loop_
_entity.id
_entity.type
_entity.pdbx_description
1 polymer ?
#
loop_
_entity_poly.entity_id
_entity_poly.type
_entity_poly.pdbx_seq_one_letter_code
_entity_poly.pdbx_strand_id
1 'polypeptide(L)' 'MKIAALVIGILLMIVSFIVAVVCLLLPSMTNNRVNFGEAMIGLVPAVIVGFLAFVVTVVAAIALIRGRNKTAAGQPE' A
#
# COMPACT_ATOMS: atom_id res chain seq x y z
N MET A 1 -8.18 13.12 -11.79
CA MET A 1 -7.11 13.01 -10.77
C MET A 1 -7.44 12.03 -9.62
N LYS A 2 -8.66 12.00 -9.07
CA LYS A 2 -9.04 11.15 -7.91
C LYS A 2 -8.84 9.63 -8.14
N ILE A 3 -9.10 9.13 -9.34
CA ILE A 3 -8.93 7.71 -9.69
C ILE A 3 -7.44 7.32 -9.78
N ALA A 4 -6.59 8.21 -10.32
CA ALA A 4 -5.16 7.95 -10.42
C ALA A 4 -4.51 7.78 -9.03
N ALA A 5 -4.91 8.59 -8.04
CA ALA A 5 -4.45 8.45 -6.66
C ALA A 5 -4.86 7.11 -6.04
N LEU A 6 -6.07 6.62 -6.33
CA LEU A 6 -6.54 5.31 -5.87
C LEU A 6 -5.71 4.17 -6.49
N VAL A 7 -5.49 4.23 -7.81
CA VAL A 7 -4.71 3.21 -8.54
C VAL A 7 -3.27 3.18 -8.05
N ILE A 8 -2.63 4.34 -7.89
CA ILE A 8 -1.26 4.45 -7.36
C ILE A 8 -1.19 3.88 -5.93
N GLY A 9 -2.15 4.21 -5.07
CA GLY A 9 -2.22 3.68 -3.71
C GLY A 9 -2.31 2.16 -3.68
N ILE A 10 -3.18 1.58 -4.51
CA ILE A 10 -3.33 0.12 -4.63
C ILE A 10 -2.04 -0.53 -5.14
N LEU A 11 -1.41 0.03 -6.19
CA LEU A 11 -0.16 -0.51 -6.73
C LEU A 11 0.96 -0.50 -5.69
N LEU A 12 1.12 0.62 -4.96
CA LEU A 12 2.09 0.72 -3.87
C LEU A 12 1.84 -0.31 -2.77
N MET A 13 0.57 -0.57 -2.46
CA MET A 13 0.19 -1.55 -1.45
C MET A 13 0.55 -2.97 -1.90
N ILE A 14 0.30 -3.32 -3.17
CA ILE A 14 0.66 -4.62 -3.75
C ILE A 14 2.18 -4.80 -3.74
N VAL A 15 2.94 -3.79 -4.20
CA VAL A 15 4.41 -3.86 -4.23
C VAL A 15 4.97 -4.03 -2.82
N SER A 16 4.48 -3.25 -1.86
CA SER A 16 4.91 -3.34 -0.45
C SER A 16 4.63 -4.72 0.15
N PHE A 17 3.46 -5.30 -0.18
CA PHE A 17 3.11 -6.65 0.24
C PHE A 17 4.04 -7.71 -0.35
N ILE A 18 4.34 -7.63 -1.65
CA ILE A 18 5.29 -8.55 -2.31
C ILE A 18 6.66 -8.46 -1.64
N VAL A 19 7.17 -7.25 -1.40
CA VAL A 19 8.46 -7.05 -0.75
C VAL A 19 8.46 -7.63 0.67
N ALA A 20 7.40 -7.41 1.45
CA ALA A 20 7.28 -7.98 2.79
C ALA A 20 7.27 -9.51 2.79
N VAL A 21 6.51 -10.13 1.86
CA VAL A 21 6.47 -11.59 1.70
C VAL A 21 7.83 -12.14 1.29
N VAL A 22 8.52 -11.50 0.34
CA VAL A 22 9.87 -11.90 -0.06
C VAL A 22 10.84 -11.80 1.13
N CYS A 23 10.78 -10.73 1.92
CA CYS A 23 11.63 -10.59 3.11
C CYS A 23 11.36 -11.68 4.15
N LEU A 24 10.10 -12.09 4.35
CA LEU A 24 9.78 -13.20 5.26
C LEU A 24 10.28 -14.56 4.74
N LEU A 25 10.31 -14.75 3.43
CA LEU A 25 10.74 -16.01 2.82
C LEU A 25 12.26 -16.09 2.61
N LEU A 26 12.98 -14.97 2.59
CA LEU A 26 14.43 -14.91 2.38
C LEU A 26 15.23 -15.89 3.26
N PRO A 27 15.01 -15.98 4.58
CA PRO A 27 15.76 -16.92 5.43
C PRO A 27 15.58 -18.38 5.01
N SER A 28 14.34 -18.75 4.66
CA SER A 28 14.01 -20.10 4.19
C SER A 28 14.56 -20.38 2.79
N MET A 29 14.50 -19.42 1.86
CA MET A 29 14.95 -19.60 0.48
C MET A 29 16.48 -19.59 0.34
N THR A 30 17.19 -19.00 1.31
CA THR A 30 18.65 -18.87 1.28
C THR A 30 19.37 -19.86 2.20
N ASN A 31 18.68 -20.88 2.73
CA ASN A 31 19.24 -21.83 3.70
C ASN A 31 19.87 -21.13 4.94
N ASN A 32 19.19 -20.13 5.50
CA ASN A 32 19.69 -19.29 6.62
C ASN A 32 21.01 -18.54 6.34
N ARG A 33 21.39 -18.36 5.07
CA ARG A 33 22.47 -17.41 4.71
C ARG A 33 22.09 -15.97 5.06
N VAL A 34 20.81 -15.65 4.95
CA VAL A 34 20.22 -14.39 5.43
C VAL A 34 19.49 -14.69 6.73
N ASN A 35 19.90 -14.03 7.82
CA ASN A 35 19.23 -14.17 9.10
C ASN A 35 17.95 -13.30 9.13
N PHE A 36 17.00 -13.64 10.00
CA PHE A 36 15.80 -12.82 10.24
C PHE A 36 16.15 -11.36 10.57
N GLY A 37 17.23 -11.11 11.32
CA GLY A 37 17.68 -9.75 11.62
C GLY A 37 18.06 -8.94 10.38
N GLU A 38 18.63 -9.57 9.36
CA GLU A 38 18.99 -8.92 8.09
C GLU A 38 17.75 -8.76 7.20
N ALA A 39 16.88 -9.76 7.18
CA ALA A 39 15.60 -9.67 6.47
C ALA A 39 14.69 -8.54 7.03
N MET A 40 14.82 -8.22 8.33
CA MET A 40 14.08 -7.12 8.95
C MET A 40 14.43 -5.74 8.35
N ILE A 41 15.65 -5.56 7.81
CA ILE A 41 16.04 -4.32 7.13
C ILE A 41 15.15 -4.04 5.91
N GLY A 42 14.73 -5.09 5.19
CA GLY A 42 13.77 -4.95 4.09
C GLY A 42 12.32 -4.94 4.54
N LEU A 43 12.00 -5.74 5.56
CA LEU A 43 10.62 -5.91 6.05
C LEU A 43 10.06 -4.65 6.70
N VAL A 44 10.81 -4.01 7.59
CA VAL A 44 10.36 -2.81 8.33
C VAL A 44 9.95 -1.67 7.38
N PRO A 45 10.79 -1.22 6.42
CA PRO A 45 10.39 -0.17 5.49
C PRO A 45 9.25 -0.61 4.58
N ALA A 46 9.19 -1.88 4.15
CA ALA A 46 8.07 -2.39 3.34
C ALA A 46 6.73 -2.28 4.09
N VAL A 47 6.70 -2.60 5.39
CA VAL A 47 5.50 -2.47 6.22
C VAL A 47 5.11 -0.99 6.39
N ILE A 48 6.07 -0.11 6.64
CA ILE A 48 5.81 1.34 6.78
C ILE A 48 5.23 1.92 5.48
N VAL A 49 5.86 1.63 4.34
CA VAL A 49 5.40 2.09 3.03
C VAL A 49 4.02 1.51 2.70
N GLY A 50 3.81 0.23 2.98
CA GLY A 50 2.51 -0.42 2.79
C GLY A 50 1.41 0.20 3.64
N PHE A 51 1.71 0.56 4.89
CA PHE A 51 0.76 1.23 5.78
C PHE A 51 0.42 2.65 5.28
N LEU A 52 1.42 3.42 4.86
CA LEU A 52 1.19 4.74 4.28
C LEU A 52 0.37 4.67 2.99
N ALA A 53 0.67 3.70 2.12
CA ALA A 53 -0.09 3.45 0.89
C ALA A 53 -1.54 3.08 1.20
N PHE A 54 -1.79 2.29 2.25
CA PHE A 54 -3.14 1.98 2.72
C PHE A 54 -3.90 3.24 3.15
N VAL A 55 -3.29 4.08 3.99
CA VAL A 55 -3.92 5.33 4.46
C VAL A 55 -4.27 6.24 3.28
N VAL A 56 -3.34 6.42 2.33
CA VAL A 56 -3.60 7.22 1.11
C VAL A 56 -4.74 6.64 0.28
N THR A 57 -4.78 5.31 0.13
CA THR A 57 -5.83 4.62 -0.62
C THR A 57 -7.20 4.83 0.04
N VAL A 58 -7.28 4.70 1.36
CA VAL A 58 -8.51 4.92 2.14
C VAL A 58 -8.99 6.37 2.01
N VAL A 59 -8.09 7.34 2.16
CA VAL A 59 -8.43 8.78 2.01
C VAL A 59 -8.94 9.08 0.60
N ALA A 60 -8.27 8.55 -0.43
CA ALA A 60 -8.68 8.72 -1.83
C ALA A 60 -10.05 8.08 -2.10
N ALA A 61 -10.31 6.89 -1.54
CA ALA A 61 -11.59 6.21 -1.65
C ALA A 61 -12.73 7.02 -1.00
N ILE A 62 -12.51 7.52 0.22
CA ILE A 62 -13.49 8.37 0.93
C ILE A 62 -13.77 9.65 0.15
N ALA A 63 -12.73 10.31 -0.38
CA ALA A 63 -12.89 11.52 -1.19
C ALA A 63 -13.68 11.26 -2.49
N LEU A 64 -13.50 10.09 -3.10
CA LEU A 64 -14.22 9.68 -4.31
C LEU A 64 -15.70 9.41 -4.02
N ILE A 65 -16.01 8.72 -2.91
CA ILE A 65 -17.39 8.46 -2.46
C ILE A 65 -18.11 9.77 -2.13
N ARG A 66 -17.47 10.65 -1.34
CA ARG A 66 -18.04 11.96 -0.97
C ARG A 66 -18.25 12.87 -2.20
N GLY A 67 -17.34 12.81 -3.18
CA GLY A 67 -17.49 13.55 -4.44
C GLY A 67 -18.69 13.07 -5.26
N ARG A 68 -18.89 11.74 -5.38
CA ARG A 68 -20.05 11.16 -6.07
C ARG A 68 -21.38 11.58 -5.45
N ASN A 69 -21.46 11.65 -4.12
CA ASN A 69 -22.70 12.03 -3.43
C ASN A 69 -23.09 13.50 -3.67
N LYS A 70 -22.10 14.40 -3.85
CA LYS A 70 -22.37 15.81 -4.19
C LYS A 70 -22.90 15.98 -5.60
N THR A 71 -22.30 15.28 -6.57
CA THR A 71 -22.75 15.29 -7.98
C THR A 71 -24.13 14.64 -8.14
N ALA A 72 -24.42 13.56 -7.40
CA ALA A 72 -25.72 12.89 -7.41
C ALA A 72 -26.83 13.72 -6.73
N ALA A 73 -26.47 14.64 -5.82
CA ALA A 73 -27.42 15.54 -5.16
C ALA A 73 -27.71 16.84 -5.94
N GLY A 74 -27.19 16.97 -7.17
CA GLY A 74 -27.49 18.11 -8.05
C GLY A 74 -26.90 19.45 -7.59
N GLN A 75 -25.91 19.46 -6.69
CA GLN A 75 -25.21 20.69 -6.32
C GLN A 75 -24.03 20.92 -7.28
N PRO A 76 -24.07 21.97 -8.12
CA PRO A 76 -22.93 22.36 -8.95
C PRO A 76 -21.77 22.86 -8.08
N GLU A 77 -20.58 22.68 -8.63
CA GLU A 77 -19.25 22.78 -8.00
C GLU A 77 -18.94 24.15 -7.40
#